data_AF-K1YX77-F1
#
_entry.id   AF-K1YX77-F1
#
_cell.length_a   1.000
_cell.length_b   1.000
_cell.length_c   1.000
_cell.angle_alpha   90.00
_cell.angle_beta   90.00
_cell.angle_gamma   90.00
#
_symmetry.space_group_name_H-M   'P 1'
#
loop_
_entity.id
_entity.type
_entity.pdbx_description
1 polymer ?
#
loop_
_entity_poly.entity_id
_entity_poly.type
_entity_poly.pdbx_seq_one_letter_code
_entity_poly.pdbx_strand_id
1 'polypeptide(L)'
;MNTTISTKHILVSTSGGDAPGLNAVIHAIVIAAERKGWKITGIKNGYDGLLMPGDEGLIPLNRESVRGIAHLGGTILGTKNHGHPFEYPVTENGITLLKDRSDEVVAKF
;
A
#
# COMPACT_ATOMS: atom_id res chain seq x y z
N MET A 1 9.65 29.19 -20.19
CA MET A 1 9.53 28.98 -18.73
C MET A 1 9.00 27.57 -18.52
N ASN A 2 9.85 26.62 -18.09
CA ASN A 2 9.40 25.27 -17.76
C ASN A 2 8.83 25.30 -16.35
N THR A 3 7.51 25.33 -16.24
CA THR A 3 6.83 25.17 -14.95
C THR A 3 7.06 23.72 -14.52
N THR A 4 7.88 23.50 -13.50
CA THR A 4 8.04 22.19 -12.87
C THR A 4 6.70 21.82 -12.24
N ILE A 5 5.87 21.06 -12.95
CA ILE A 5 4.64 20.53 -12.38
C ILE A 5 5.07 19.58 -11.27
N SER A 6 4.83 19.96 -10.01
CA SER A 6 5.04 19.09 -8.86
C SER A 6 4.05 17.93 -8.96
N THR A 7 4.53 16.80 -9.48
CA THR A 7 3.76 15.56 -9.53
C THR A 7 3.64 15.00 -8.13
N LYS A 8 2.41 14.93 -7.60
CA LYS A 8 2.16 14.24 -6.32
C LYS A 8 2.31 12.74 -6.51
N HIS A 9 2.75 12.07 -5.45
CA HIS A 9 2.82 10.61 -5.37
C HIS A 9 1.95 10.14 -4.21
N ILE A 10 0.96 9.28 -4.51
CA ILE A 10 0.07 8.65 -3.53
C ILE A 10 0.51 7.20 -3.32
N LEU A 11 0.62 6.80 -2.05
CA LEU A 11 0.68 5.39 -1.67
C LEU A 11 -0.70 4.94 -1.18
N VAL A 12 -1.15 3.78 -1.66
CA VAL A 12 -2.44 3.17 -1.28
C VAL A 12 -2.17 1.88 -0.54
N SER A 13 -2.73 1.73 0.66
CA SER A 13 -2.67 0.51 1.45
C SER A 13 -4.08 0.05 1.79
N THR A 14 -4.29 -1.26 1.79
CA THR A 14 -5.50 -1.89 2.37
C THR A 14 -5.06 -2.74 3.55
N SER A 15 -5.59 -2.43 4.74
CA SER A 15 -5.33 -3.16 5.98
C SER A 15 -6.62 -3.39 6.75
N GLY A 16 -6.62 -4.36 7.67
CA GLY A 16 -7.81 -4.80 8.39
C GLY A 16 -8.48 -6.03 7.77
N GLY A 17 -9.77 -6.24 8.06
CA GLY A 17 -10.55 -7.36 7.52
C GLY A 17 -11.00 -7.15 6.08
N ASP A 18 -11.48 -8.23 5.44
CA ASP A 18 -12.02 -8.17 4.09
C ASP A 18 -13.35 -7.42 4.05
N ALA A 19 -13.36 -6.26 3.38
CA ALA A 19 -14.56 -5.49 3.09
C ALA A 19 -14.88 -5.56 1.59
N PRO A 20 -16.15 -5.77 1.20
CA PRO A 20 -16.53 -5.75 -0.21
C PRO A 20 -16.31 -4.34 -0.79
N GLY A 21 -15.74 -4.29 -2.01
CA GLY A 21 -15.57 -3.05 -2.77
C GLY A 21 -14.20 -2.37 -2.67
N LEU A 22 -13.24 -2.91 -1.91
CA LEU A 22 -11.88 -2.34 -1.83
C LEU A 22 -11.21 -2.26 -3.20
N ASN A 23 -11.38 -3.27 -4.05
CA ASN A 23 -10.91 -3.22 -5.44
C ASN A 23 -11.56 -2.10 -6.27
N ALA A 24 -12.85 -1.82 -6.05
CA ALA A 24 -13.54 -0.71 -6.72
C ALA A 24 -12.99 0.65 -6.25
N VAL A 25 -12.65 0.78 -4.97
CA VAL A 25 -11.99 1.97 -4.41
C VAL A 25 -10.59 2.15 -5.01
N ILE A 26 -9.77 1.10 -5.05
CA ILE A 26 -8.43 1.14 -5.67
C ILE A 26 -8.54 1.58 -7.13
N HIS A 27 -9.47 0.98 -7.89
CA HIS A 27 -9.74 1.38 -9.27
C HIS A 27 -10.09 2.86 -9.37
N ALA A 28 -11.03 3.37 -8.55
CA ALA A 28 -11.44 4.76 -8.58
C ALA A 28 -10.29 5.74 -8.27
N ILE A 29 -9.46 5.44 -7.27
CA ILE A 29 -8.32 6.29 -6.90
C ILE A 29 -7.28 6.32 -8.02
N VAL A 30 -6.98 5.19 -8.66
CA VAL A 30 -6.03 5.11 -9.78
C VAL A 30 -6.50 5.97 -10.96
N ILE A 31 -7.78 5.85 -11.36
CA ILE A 31 -8.33 6.67 -12.45
C ILE A 31 -8.31 8.17 -12.10
N ALA A 32 -8.59 8.52 -10.85
CA ALA A 32 -8.55 9.91 -10.38
C ALA A 32 -7.12 10.49 -10.34
N ALA A 33 -6.15 9.71 -9.85
CA ALA A 33 -4.74 10.10 -9.79
C ALA A 33 -4.16 10.30 -11.20
N GLU A 34 -4.42 9.37 -12.11
CA GLU A 34 -3.97 9.45 -13.51
C GLU A 34 -4.50 10.70 -14.20
N ARG A 35 -5.79 11.04 -14.02
CA ARG A 35 -6.39 12.30 -14.55
C ARG A 35 -5.73 13.57 -14.02
N LYS A 36 -5.11 13.50 -12.84
CA LYS A 36 -4.37 14.61 -12.23
C LYS A 36 -2.87 14.56 -12.53
N GLY A 37 -2.40 13.58 -13.30
CA GLY A 37 -1.00 13.35 -13.58
C GLY A 37 -0.19 12.91 -12.36
N TRP A 38 -0.83 12.32 -11.35
CA TRP A 38 -0.19 11.88 -10.11
C TRP A 38 0.33 10.44 -10.23
N LYS A 39 1.48 10.17 -9.59
CA LYS A 39 2.00 8.81 -9.45
C LYS A 39 1.23 8.10 -8.36
N ILE A 40 0.94 6.81 -8.55
CA ILE A 40 0.25 6.00 -7.56
C ILE A 40 0.91 4.63 -7.41
N THR A 41 1.09 4.21 -6.16
CA THR A 41 1.73 2.95 -5.80
C THR A 41 0.91 2.25 -4.73
N GLY A 42 0.58 0.99 -4.94
CA GLY A 42 -0.05 0.13 -3.94
C GLY A 42 1.00 -0.46 -2.99
N ILE A 43 0.61 -0.65 -1.73
CA ILE A 43 1.43 -1.29 -0.70
C ILE A 43 0.83 -2.67 -0.43
N LYS A 44 1.64 -3.72 -0.62
CA LYS A 44 1.25 -5.10 -0.36
C LYS A 44 0.99 -5.33 1.13
N ASN A 45 -0.12 -6.00 1.45
CA ASN A 45 -0.41 -6.55 2.77
C ASN A 45 -0.31 -5.54 3.92
N GLY A 46 -0.80 -4.31 3.73
CA GLY A 46 -0.78 -3.30 4.80
C GLY A 46 0.61 -2.70 5.01
N TYR A 47 1.01 -2.49 6.27
CA TYR A 47 2.33 -1.95 6.62
C TYR A 47 3.48 -2.94 6.35
N ASP A 48 3.20 -4.24 6.28
CA ASP A 48 4.22 -5.25 5.98
C ASP A 48 4.93 -4.98 4.66
N GLY A 49 4.21 -4.52 3.64
CA GLY A 49 4.82 -4.16 2.36
C GLY A 49 5.83 -3.02 2.48
N LEU A 50 5.64 -2.08 3.41
CA LEU A 50 6.62 -1.04 3.68
C LEU A 50 7.85 -1.59 4.40
N LEU A 51 7.70 -2.63 5.20
CA LEU A 51 8.81 -3.25 5.95
C LEU A 51 9.58 -4.31 5.14
N MET A 52 9.17 -4.60 3.91
CA MET A 52 9.92 -5.47 3.00
C MET A 52 11.23 -4.79 2.52
N PRO A 53 12.27 -5.58 2.19
CA PRO A 53 13.50 -5.05 1.62
C PRO A 53 13.25 -4.29 0.31
N GLY A 54 13.92 -3.15 0.15
CA GLY A 54 13.78 -2.30 -1.04
C GLY A 54 12.33 -1.94 -1.34
N ASP A 55 11.93 -2.16 -2.59
CA ASP A 55 10.61 -1.86 -3.14
C ASP A 55 9.72 -3.11 -3.35
N GLU A 56 10.09 -4.27 -2.79
CA GLU A 56 9.38 -5.54 -3.06
C GLU A 56 7.91 -5.54 -2.63
N GLY A 57 7.58 -4.74 -1.62
CA GLY A 57 6.21 -4.55 -1.13
C GLY A 57 5.44 -3.44 -1.86
N LEU A 58 6.04 -2.79 -2.85
CA LEU A 58 5.44 -1.69 -3.60
C LEU A 58 5.02 -2.15 -5.00
N ILE A 59 3.77 -1.86 -5.38
CA ILE A 59 3.19 -2.21 -6.68
C ILE A 59 2.86 -0.92 -7.43
N PRO A 60 3.50 -0.60 -8.56
CA PRO A 60 3.06 0.49 -9.41
C PRO A 60 1.61 0.27 -9.87
N LEU A 61 0.74 1.26 -9.64
CA LEU A 61 -0.65 1.18 -10.08
C LEU A 61 -0.87 2.14 -11.24
N ASN A 62 -1.58 1.67 -12.25
CA ASN A 62 -2.00 2.39 -13.45
C ASN A 62 -3.32 1.81 -13.97
N ARG A 63 -3.90 2.46 -14.99
CA ARG A 63 -5.18 2.04 -15.59
C ARG A 63 -5.21 0.56 -16.00
N GLU A 64 -4.13 0.06 -16.59
CA GLU A 64 -4.04 -1.35 -17.01
C GLU A 64 -4.00 -2.29 -15.81
N SER A 65 -3.24 -1.96 -14.76
CA SER A 65 -3.11 -2.79 -13.55
C SER A 65 -4.41 -2.94 -12.76
N VAL A 66 -5.36 -1.99 -12.90
CA VAL A 66 -6.67 -2.03 -12.22
C VAL A 66 -7.81 -2.43 -13.16
N ARG A 67 -7.52 -2.80 -14.40
CA ARG A 67 -8.57 -3.15 -15.36
C ARG A 67 -9.30 -4.41 -14.90
N GLY A 68 -10.63 -4.29 -14.74
CA GLY A 68 -11.48 -5.42 -14.39
C GLY A 68 -11.42 -5.83 -12.91
N ILE A 69 -10.70 -5.12 -12.02
CA ILE A 69 -10.64 -5.54 -10.61
C ILE A 69 -11.90 -5.15 -9.83
N ALA A 70 -12.66 -4.16 -10.30
CA ALA A 70 -13.72 -3.51 -9.51
C ALA A 70 -14.84 -4.45 -9.03
N HIS A 71 -15.07 -5.57 -9.73
CA HIS A 71 -16.09 -6.56 -9.36
C HIS A 71 -15.52 -7.74 -8.54
N LEU A 72 -14.20 -7.78 -8.33
CA LEU A 72 -13.54 -8.84 -7.58
C LEU A 72 -13.68 -8.60 -6.07
N GLY A 73 -13.89 -9.69 -5.32
CA GLY A 73 -13.82 -9.68 -3.87
C GLY A 73 -12.41 -9.40 -3.33
N GLY A 74 -12.34 -8.99 -2.07
CA GLY A 74 -11.08 -8.67 -1.39
C GLY A 74 -10.38 -7.44 -1.98
N THR A 75 -9.04 -7.49 -1.99
CA THR A 75 -8.15 -6.42 -2.47
C THR A 75 -6.98 -7.02 -3.25
N ILE A 76 -6.65 -6.46 -4.42
CA ILE A 76 -5.47 -6.85 -5.21
C ILE A 76 -4.14 -6.58 -4.49
N LEU A 77 -4.14 -5.76 -3.43
CA LEU A 77 -2.96 -5.47 -2.63
C LEU A 77 -2.78 -6.47 -1.48
N GLY A 78 -3.76 -7.34 -1.23
CA GLY A 78 -3.84 -8.14 -0.02
C GLY A 78 -4.14 -7.29 1.21
N THR A 79 -4.51 -7.95 2.31
CA THR A 79 -4.75 -7.30 3.59
C THR A 79 -4.12 -8.10 4.72
N LYS A 80 -3.70 -7.40 5.76
CA LYS A 80 -3.35 -7.98 7.06
C LYS A 80 -4.04 -7.20 8.16
N ASN A 81 -4.48 -7.93 9.17
CA ASN A 81 -5.13 -7.45 10.38
C ASN A 81 -4.13 -7.28 11.56
N HIS A 82 -2.85 -7.55 11.33
CA HIS A 82 -1.75 -7.39 12.28
C HIS A 82 -0.54 -6.76 11.57
N GLY A 83 0.46 -6.32 12.33
CA GLY A 83 1.68 -5.72 11.78
C GLY A 83 1.62 -4.20 11.66
N HIS A 84 0.89 -3.51 12.55
CA HIS A 84 1.07 -2.07 12.70
C HIS A 84 2.52 -1.79 13.15
N PRO A 85 3.13 -0.70 12.66
CA PRO A 85 4.55 -0.50 12.88
C PRO A 85 4.89 -0.15 14.34
N PHE A 86 3.95 0.35 15.13
CA PHE A 86 4.20 0.73 16.53
C PHE A 86 4.30 -0.49 17.47
N GLU A 87 3.64 -1.60 17.17
CA GLU A 87 3.78 -2.85 17.95
C GLU A 87 3.86 -4.05 17.00
N TYR A 88 4.91 -4.06 16.18
CA TYR A 88 5.13 -5.09 15.16
C TYR A 88 5.49 -6.44 15.80
N PRO A 89 4.80 -7.55 15.45
CA PRO A 89 5.12 -8.86 16.01
C PRO A 89 6.39 -9.44 15.37
N VAL A 90 7.39 -9.72 16.19
CA VAL A 90 8.66 -10.35 15.78
C VAL A 90 8.86 -11.65 16.55
N THR A 91 9.03 -12.76 15.83
CA THR A 91 9.31 -14.07 16.43
C THR A 91 10.81 -14.28 16.58
N GLU A 92 11.29 -14.33 17.83
CA GLU A 92 12.69 -14.59 18.17
C GLU A 92 12.74 -15.82 19.10
N ASN A 93 13.49 -16.86 18.72
CA ASN A 93 13.60 -18.10 19.49
C ASN A 93 12.24 -18.76 19.85
N GLY A 94 11.24 -18.63 18.98
CA GLY A 94 9.89 -19.16 19.19
C GLY A 94 9.00 -18.30 20.09
N ILE A 95 9.47 -17.15 20.55
CA ILE A 95 8.70 -16.19 21.35
C ILE A 95 8.33 -15.00 20.46
N THR A 96 7.05 -14.62 20.45
CA THR A 96 6.58 -13.41 19.77
C THR A 96 6.72 -12.21 20.70
N LEU A 97 7.53 -11.24 20.30
CA LEU A 97 7.69 -9.95 20.98
C LEU A 97 7.09 -8.84 20.11
N LEU A 98 6.57 -7.80 20.75
CA LEU A 98 6.13 -6.58 20.06
C LEU A 98 7.28 -5.58 20.03
N LYS A 99 7.61 -5.07 18.84
CA LYS A 99 8.67 -4.09 18.63
C LYS A 99 8.14 -2.88 17.87
N ASP A 100 8.53 -1.68 18.29
CA ASP A 100 8.29 -0.48 17.49
C ASP A 100 9.28 -0.44 16.32
N ARG A 101 8.73 -0.39 15.11
CA ARG A 101 9.41 -0.31 13.81
C ARG A 101 8.92 0.90 13.01
N SER A 102 8.27 1.87 13.65
CA SER A 102 7.74 3.07 12.98
C SER A 102 8.82 3.92 12.33
N ASP A 103 9.99 4.04 12.97
CA ASP A 103 11.15 4.73 12.41
C ASP A 103 11.62 4.13 11.08
N GLU A 104 11.57 2.80 10.93
CA GLU A 104 11.91 2.12 9.67
C GLU A 104 10.95 2.48 8.54
N VAL A 105 9.67 2.67 8.86
CA VAL A 105 8.66 3.10 7.90
C VAL A 105 8.88 4.57 7.51
N VAL A 106 9.15 5.44 8.49
CA VAL A 106 9.39 6.86 8.25
C VAL A 106 10.66 7.07 7.42
N ALA A 107 11.71 6.30 7.65
CA ALA A 107 12.98 6.40 6.93
C ALA A 107 12.88 6.09 5.42
N LYS A 108 11.73 5.59 4.94
CA LYS A 108 11.47 5.31 3.51
C LYS A 108 10.88 6.50 2.74
N PHE A 109 10.60 7.62 3.41
CA PHE A 109 9.98 8.82 2.83
C PHE A 109 10.80 10.08 3.11
#